data_AF-A0A966RB13-F1
#
_entry.id   AF-A0A966RB13-F1
#
_cell.length_a   1.000
_cell.length_b   1.000
_cell.length_c   1.000
_cell.angle_alpha   90.00
_cell.angle_beta   90.00
_cell.angle_gamma   90.00
#
_symmetry.space_group_name_H-M   'P 1'
#
loop_
_entity.id
_entity.type
_entity.pdbx_description
1 polymer ?
#
loop_
_entity_poly.entity_id
_entity_poly.type
_entity_poly.pdbx_seq_one_letter_code
_entity_poly.pdbx_strand_id
1 'polypeptide(L)' 'MKLHEFLNTALKPEIYQRKGQRFMNTLRVHRPDLEQRLTGEPLDPFYDDRRLHAAIQWVKENWEKKSDET' A
#
# COMPACT_ATOMS: atom_id res chain seq x y z
N MET A 1 5.78 9.73 -7.88
CA MET A 1 6.52 8.45 -7.97
C MET A 1 5.69 7.49 -8.81
N LYS A 2 6.30 6.71 -9.70
CA LYS A 2 5.62 5.69 -10.52
C LYS A 2 5.34 4.42 -9.70
N LEU A 3 4.36 3.62 -10.11
CA LEU A 3 3.97 2.37 -9.42
C LEU A 3 5.15 1.42 -9.20
N HIS A 4 6.03 1.26 -10.20
CA HIS A 4 7.16 0.34 -10.06
C HIS A 4 8.19 0.83 -9.03
N GLU A 5 8.46 2.14 -8.96
CA GLU A 5 9.34 2.76 -7.97
C GLU A 5 8.77 2.60 -6.55
N PHE A 6 7.45 2.77 -6.42
CA PHE A 6 6.72 2.52 -5.19
C PHE A 6 6.92 1.08 -4.72
N LEU A 7 6.61 0.09 -5.57
CA LEU A 7 6.68 -1.32 -5.20
C LEU A 7 8.10 -1.74 -4.81
N ASN A 8 9.11 -1.27 -5.55
CA ASN A 8 10.52 -1.52 -5.21
C ASN A 8 10.90 -0.97 -3.83
N THR A 9 10.35 0.19 -3.45
CA THR A 9 10.61 0.82 -2.15
C THR A 9 9.84 0.14 -1.02
N ALA A 10 8.54 -0.11 -1.25
CA ALA A 10 7.61 -0.65 -0.27
C ALA A 10 7.90 -2.11 0.10
N LEU A 11 8.42 -2.89 -0.85
CA LEU A 11 8.68 -4.33 -0.67
C LEU A 11 10.14 -4.65 -0.28
N LYS A 12 11.01 -3.64 -0.21
CA LYS A 12 12.39 -3.83 0.24
C LYS A 12 12.39 -4.31 1.71
N PRO A 13 13.14 -5.37 2.07
CA PRO A 13 13.24 -5.81 3.45
C PRO A 13 13.72 -4.71 4.39
N GLU A 14 13.21 -4.71 5.62
CA GLU A 14 13.52 -3.75 6.68
C GLU A 14 13.53 -4.51 8.02
N ILE A 15 14.48 -4.16 8.91
CA ILE A 15 14.82 -4.94 10.10
C ILE A 15 13.80 -4.77 11.24
N TYR A 16 13.12 -3.62 11.30
CA TYR A 16 12.21 -3.18 12.36
C TYR A 16 10.74 -3.11 11.93
N GLN A 17 10.41 -3.48 10.70
CA GLN A 17 9.05 -3.38 10.15
C GLN A 17 8.62 -4.69 9.50
N ARG A 18 7.38 -5.09 9.81
CA ARG A 18 6.69 -6.13 9.05
C ARG A 18 6.43 -5.66 7.62
N LYS A 19 6.27 -6.59 6.69
CA LYS A 19 6.19 -6.25 5.27
C LYS A 19 4.95 -5.40 4.96
N GLY A 20 3.81 -5.77 5.54
CA GLY A 20 2.56 -5.04 5.42
C GLY A 20 2.62 -3.66 6.09
N GLN A 21 3.23 -3.57 7.27
CA GLN A 21 3.48 -2.29 7.95
C GLN A 21 4.33 -1.34 7.09
N ARG A 22 5.45 -1.83 6.55
CA ARG A 22 6.31 -1.05 5.64
C ARG A 22 5.55 -0.62 4.39
N PHE A 23 4.78 -1.53 3.81
CA PHE A 23 3.98 -1.25 2.62
C PHE A 23 3.00 -0.11 2.87
N MET A 24 2.21 -0.18 3.95
CA MET A 24 1.24 0.86 4.32
C MET A 24 1.91 2.17 4.69
N ASN A 25 3.02 2.14 5.43
CA ASN A 25 3.80 3.35 5.74
C ASN A 25 4.32 4.03 4.46
N THR A 26 4.82 3.25 3.51
CA THR A 26 5.30 3.76 2.22
C THR A 26 4.13 4.29 1.39
N LEU A 27 2.98 3.60 1.41
CA LEU A 27 1.77 4.01 0.69
C LEU A 27 1.25 5.33 1.23
N ARG A 28 1.16 5.50 2.55
CA ARG A 28 0.77 6.75 3.22
C ARG A 28 1.61 7.94 2.79
N VAL A 29 2.92 7.76 2.63
CA VAL A 29 3.84 8.85 2.25
C VAL A 29 3.65 9.29 0.80
N HIS A 30 3.36 8.36 -0.11
CA HIS A 30 3.38 8.63 -1.54
C HIS A 30 2.01 8.67 -2.22
N ARG A 31 1.01 8.01 -1.63
CA ARG A 31 -0.38 7.90 -2.05
C ARG A 31 -1.30 7.81 -0.82
N PRO A 32 -1.37 8.89 -0.01
CA PRO A 32 -2.22 8.92 1.18
C PRO A 32 -3.70 8.67 0.85
N ASP A 33 -4.15 9.04 -0.35
CA ASP A 33 -5.48 8.74 -0.87
C ASP A 33 -5.76 7.23 -0.95
N LEU A 34 -4.80 6.46 -1.47
CA LEU A 34 -4.92 5.01 -1.56
C LEU A 34 -4.76 4.35 -0.20
N GLU A 35 -3.87 4.88 0.65
CA GLU A 35 -3.71 4.36 2.00
C GLU A 35 -4.99 4.54 2.82
N GLN A 36 -5.61 5.72 2.81
CA GLN A 36 -6.87 5.95 3.52
C GLN A 36 -7.99 5.04 3.03
N ARG A 37 -8.08 4.79 1.72
CA ARG A 37 -9.08 3.88 1.13
C ARG A 37 -8.81 2.41 1.46
N LEU A 38 -7.55 2.04 1.62
CA LEU A 38 -7.14 0.69 1.96
C LEU A 38 -7.30 0.41 3.45
N THR A 39 -7.06 1.42 4.27
CA THR A 39 -7.27 1.41 5.71
C THR A 39 -8.78 1.31 5.98
N GLY A 40 -9.19 0.22 6.62
CA GLY A 40 -10.60 -0.10 6.85
C GLY A 40 -11.14 -1.21 5.95
N GLU A 41 -10.41 -1.59 4.90
CA GLU A 41 -10.74 -2.76 4.08
C GLU A 41 -10.23 -4.06 4.73
N PRO A 42 -10.89 -5.22 4.50
CA PRO A 42 -10.43 -6.52 4.98
C PRO A 42 -9.03 -6.92 4.50
N LEU A 43 -8.52 -6.23 3.47
CA LEU A 43 -7.24 -6.48 2.84
C LEU A 43 -6.10 -5.57 3.34
N ASP A 44 -6.33 -4.72 4.35
CA ASP A 44 -5.28 -3.94 5.01
C ASP A 44 -4.20 -4.86 5.60
N PRO A 45 -2.93 -4.76 5.14
CA PRO A 45 -1.84 -5.60 5.60
C PRO A 45 -1.06 -5.02 6.79
N PHE A 46 -1.39 -3.83 7.32
CA PHE A 46 -0.58 -3.14 8.35
C PHE A 46 -0.25 -4.05 9.55
N TYR A 47 -1.26 -4.78 10.05
CA TYR A 47 -1.10 -5.72 11.17
C TYR A 47 -1.04 -7.20 10.78
N ASP A 48 -1.24 -7.55 9.51
CA ASP A 48 -1.31 -8.93 9.03
C ASP A 48 -0.68 -9.08 7.62
N ASP A 49 0.58 -9.51 7.59
CA ASP A 49 1.35 -9.69 6.35
C ASP A 49 0.71 -10.70 5.38
N ARG A 50 -0.18 -11.58 5.83
CA ARG A 50 -0.87 -12.54 4.95
C ARG A 50 -1.74 -11.83 3.91
N ARG A 51 -2.16 -10.59 4.19
CA ARG A 51 -2.99 -9.78 3.29
C ARG A 51 -2.18 -8.99 2.28
N LEU A 52 -0.86 -8.95 2.42
CA LEU A 52 0.01 -8.10 1.60
C LEU A 52 -0.14 -8.35 0.09
N HIS A 53 -0.28 -9.61 -0.33
CA HIS A 53 -0.43 -9.90 -1.75
C HIS A 53 -1.73 -9.31 -2.32
N ALA A 54 -2.85 -9.45 -1.58
CA ALA A 54 -4.13 -8.85 -1.97
C ALA A 54 -4.06 -7.32 -1.98
N ALA A 55 -3.44 -6.72 -0.96
CA ALA A 55 -3.19 -5.29 -0.89
C ALA A 55 -2.38 -4.76 -2.08
N ILE A 56 -1.32 -5.46 -2.48
CA ILE A 56 -0.51 -5.10 -3.66
C ILE A 56 -1.38 -5.11 -4.91
N GLN A 57 -2.17 -6.15 -5.15
CA GLN A 57 -3.01 -6.21 -6.36
C GLN A 57 -4.03 -5.07 -6.37
N TRP A 58 -4.70 -4.83 -5.25
CA TRP A 58 -5.65 -3.73 -5.11
C TRP A 58 -4.99 -2.37 -5.41
N VAL A 59 -3.80 -2.11 -4.87
CA VAL A 59 -3.06 -0.87 -5.11
C VAL A 59 -2.68 -0.73 -6.59
N LYS A 60 -2.27 -1.82 -7.26
CA LYS A 60 -1.95 -1.80 -8.70
C LYS A 60 -3.19 -1.44 -9.53
N GLU A 61 -4.34 -2.01 -9.22
CA GLU A 61 -5.61 -1.77 -9.91
C GLU A 61 -6.17 -0.35 -9.68
N ASN A 62 -5.80 0.29 -8.58
CA ASN A 62 -6.26 1.62 -8.20
C ASN A 62 -5.19 2.71 -8.41
N TRP A 63 -3.98 2.36 -8.89
CA TRP A 63 -2.87 3.31 -8.93
C TRP A 63 -3.14 4.52 -9.83
N GLU A 64 -3.65 4.32 -11.04
CA GLU A 64 -3.91 5.44 -11.98
C GLU A 64 -5.32 6.02 -11.81
N LYS A 65 -6.17 5.41 -10.97
CA LYS A 65 -7.51 5.93 -10.68
C LYS A 65 -7.34 7.12 -9.74
N LYS A 66 -7.72 8.31 -10.21
CA LYS A 66 -7.86 9.46 -9.33
C LYS A 66 -8.97 9.15 -8.32
N SER A 67 -8.77 9.54 -7.06
CA SER A 67 -9.88 9.71 -6.14
C SER A 67 -10.74 10.83 -6.73
N ASP A 68 -11.87 10.47 -7.33
CA ASP A 68 -12.85 11.46 -7.74
C ASP A 68 -13.30 12.19 -6.47
N GLU A 69 -12.91 13.46 -6.36
CA GLU A 69 -13.43 14.38 -5.34
C GLU A 69 -14.94 14.48 -5.56
N THR A 70 -15.71 13.98 -4.59
CA THR A 70 -17.17 14.23 -4.50
C THR A 70 -17.44 15.07 -3.28
#